data_AF-A0A970DYJ8-F1
#
_entry.id   AF-A0A970DYJ8-F1
#
_cell.length_a   1.000
_cell.length_b   1.000
_cell.length_c   1.000
_cell.angle_alpha   90.00
_cell.angle_beta   90.00
_cell.angle_gamma   90.00
#
_symmetry.space_group_name_H-M   'P 1'
#
loop_
_entity.id
_entity.type
_entity.pdbx_description
1 polymer ?
#
loop_
_entity_poly.entity_id
_entity_poly.type
_entity_poly.pdbx_seq_one_letter_code
_entity_poly.pdbx_strand_id
1 'polypeptide(L)'
;MIRAILRSMFRALRCAGLVFFALMTIGAFVSIKKPSDVVFTALLAGITLCLYRTRAKEEEQKTAEAITKEASQPDHLEESSNRSAGIESEIVRSDDVHDDSNACEWKGIKTVSHLRDLTRMPRDFVILDLETTGLNPDKDRIIEVAIVKCRNGAVVSTYQQLINPGIPIPAASTIMNGITDDMVREQPQIHEVIREIFNRINGELVCGYNLSFDLRFLSDAFTSHMLAIDRLKVLDVLTLVKCVTDPAYLLDRKLTTIKECLDIDTQSHRALDDCLATLEVMKECFELLRQGKSLRNAAVKTIVFIVQGSGRKPYEVTFKFDGKKLIARCTCIAARNRLACKHRLSILRGKTDGIISENKHQVSTIASSWLPGTQVEAALKNVEACEKKLKTLRRPDKQAKEELACAKRALTLAMEGVEMFPMSVGFN
;
A
#
# COMPACT_ATOMS: atom_id res chain seq x y z
N MET A 1 34.02 9.10 -11.93
CA MET A 1 34.10 10.44 -12.57
C MET A 1 33.44 10.46 -13.96
N ILE A 2 33.85 9.61 -14.91
CA ILE A 2 33.28 9.55 -16.29
C ILE A 2 31.76 9.25 -16.30
N ARG A 3 31.27 8.31 -15.47
CA ARG A 3 29.82 8.02 -15.34
C ARG A 3 28.99 9.20 -14.79
N ALA A 4 29.59 10.07 -13.97
CA ALA A 4 28.92 11.25 -13.44
C ALA A 4 28.85 12.38 -14.49
N ILE A 5 29.91 12.54 -15.28
CA ILE A 5 29.98 13.48 -16.41
C ILE A 5 28.96 13.08 -17.49
N LEU A 6 28.87 11.78 -17.83
CA LEU A 6 27.90 11.26 -18.81
C LEU A 6 26.45 11.45 -18.34
N ARG A 7 26.14 11.22 -17.05
CA ARG A 7 24.80 11.49 -16.49
C ARG A 7 24.45 12.98 -16.49
N SER A 8 25.43 13.85 -16.24
CA SER A 8 25.26 15.31 -16.31
C SER A 8 25.00 15.78 -17.74
N MET A 9 25.76 15.27 -18.72
CA MET A 9 25.54 15.56 -20.15
C MET A 9 24.18 15.04 -20.65
N PHE A 10 23.76 13.83 -20.24
CA PHE A 10 22.45 13.29 -20.59
C PHE A 10 21.28 14.09 -20.00
N ARG A 11 21.43 14.61 -18.76
CA ARG A 11 20.44 15.51 -18.16
C ARG A 11 20.39 16.86 -18.89
N ALA A 12 21.54 17.41 -19.29
CA ALA A 12 21.62 18.65 -20.06
C ALA A 12 20.99 18.51 -21.46
N LEU A 13 21.24 17.42 -22.18
CA LEU A 13 20.62 17.16 -23.48
C LEU A 13 19.10 16.93 -23.39
N ARG A 14 18.60 16.25 -22.35
CA ARG A 14 17.15 16.09 -22.11
C ARG A 14 16.47 17.43 -21.83
N CYS A 15 17.10 18.30 -21.04
CA CYS A 15 16.57 19.64 -20.78
C CYS A 15 16.57 20.52 -22.03
N ALA A 16 17.61 20.48 -22.86
CA ALA A 16 17.67 21.26 -24.10
C ALA A 16 16.60 20.85 -25.11
N GLY A 17 16.33 19.55 -25.26
CA GLY A 17 15.26 19.04 -26.13
C GLY A 17 13.85 19.43 -25.66
N LEU A 18 13.60 19.41 -24.34
CA LEU A 18 12.32 19.84 -23.75
C LEU A 18 12.08 21.35 -23.89
N VAL A 19 13.13 22.17 -23.75
CA VAL A 19 13.04 23.63 -23.93
C VAL A 19 12.74 23.99 -25.39
N PHE A 20 13.36 23.31 -26.35
CA PHE A 20 13.08 23.52 -27.78
C PHE A 20 11.65 23.09 -28.15
N PHE A 21 11.16 22.00 -27.54
CA PHE A 21 9.78 21.52 -27.68
C PHE A 21 8.76 22.52 -27.11
N ALA A 22 9.03 23.07 -25.91
CA ALA A 22 8.18 24.09 -25.30
C ALA A 22 8.09 25.35 -26.16
N LEU A 23 9.22 25.86 -26.68
CA LEU A 23 9.25 27.06 -27.52
C LEU A 23 8.52 26.88 -28.86
N MET A 24 8.63 25.71 -29.50
CA MET A 24 7.88 25.38 -30.73
C MET A 24 6.37 25.27 -30.50
N THR A 25 5.95 24.66 -29.39
CA THR A 25 4.52 24.55 -29.04
C THR A 25 3.89 25.90 -28.68
N ILE A 26 4.65 26.79 -28.02
CA ILE A 26 4.20 28.14 -27.68
C ILE A 26 4.08 29.00 -28.96
N GLY A 27 5.01 28.88 -29.90
CA GLY A 27 4.94 29.57 -31.19
C GLY A 27 3.75 29.14 -32.07
N ALA A 28 3.40 27.84 -32.05
CA ALA A 28 2.27 27.31 -32.81
C ALA A 28 0.90 27.73 -32.22
N PHE A 29 0.80 27.88 -30.90
CA PHE A 29 -0.45 28.30 -30.23
C PHE A 29 -0.85 29.76 -30.53
N VAL A 30 0.12 30.63 -30.85
CA VAL A 30 -0.12 32.06 -31.10
C VAL A 30 -0.71 32.34 -32.49
N SER A 31 -0.72 31.37 -33.42
CA SER A 31 -1.25 31.55 -34.80
C SER A 31 -2.57 30.83 -35.11
N ILE A 32 -3.26 30.25 -34.13
CA ILE A 32 -4.53 29.55 -34.36
C ILE A 32 -5.64 30.58 -34.62
N LYS A 33 -6.07 30.72 -35.88
CA LYS A 33 -7.18 31.62 -36.26
C LYS A 33 -8.40 30.86 -36.80
N LYS A 34 -8.28 29.58 -37.18
CA LYS A 34 -9.40 28.76 -37.67
C LYS A 34 -9.42 27.34 -37.08
N PRO A 35 -10.59 26.67 -37.04
CA PRO A 35 -10.70 25.31 -36.50
C PRO A 35 -9.85 24.25 -37.24
N SER A 36 -9.60 24.46 -38.54
CA SER A 36 -8.71 23.61 -39.35
C SER A 36 -7.27 23.60 -38.84
N ASP A 37 -6.82 24.69 -38.21
CA ASP A 37 -5.44 24.87 -37.76
C ASP A 37 -5.17 24.03 -36.51
N VAL A 38 -6.19 23.77 -35.68
CA VAL A 38 -6.10 22.92 -34.48
C VAL A 38 -5.82 21.47 -34.88
N VAL A 39 -6.50 20.98 -35.91
CA VAL A 39 -6.31 19.61 -36.40
C VAL A 39 -4.90 19.45 -37.00
N PHE A 40 -4.45 20.44 -37.77
CA PHE A 40 -3.12 20.43 -38.38
C PHE A 40 -2.00 20.48 -37.33
N THR A 41 -2.17 21.30 -36.28
CA THR A 41 -1.19 21.42 -35.19
C THR A 41 -1.13 20.14 -34.35
N ALA A 42 -2.27 19.50 -34.09
CA ALA A 42 -2.31 18.20 -33.40
C ALA A 42 -1.66 17.08 -34.22
N LEU A 43 -1.84 17.08 -35.55
CA LEU A 43 -1.21 16.10 -36.44
C LEU A 43 0.32 16.24 -36.45
N LEU A 44 0.82 17.48 -36.55
CA LEU A 44 2.25 17.78 -36.49
C LEU A 44 2.88 17.40 -35.15
N ALA A 45 2.19 17.67 -34.03
CA ALA A 45 2.64 17.24 -32.71
C ALA A 45 2.70 15.71 -32.60
N GLY A 46 1.71 15.00 -33.15
CA GLY A 46 1.67 13.54 -33.19
C GLY A 46 2.82 12.94 -34.02
N ILE A 47 3.08 13.48 -35.22
CA ILE A 47 4.19 13.03 -36.09
C ILE A 47 5.53 13.29 -35.40
N THR A 48 5.71 14.45 -34.79
CA THR A 48 6.96 14.82 -34.11
C THR A 48 7.22 13.93 -32.89
N LEU A 49 6.18 13.62 -32.10
CA LEU A 49 6.27 12.71 -30.96
C LEU A 49 6.59 11.27 -31.40
N CYS A 50 6.04 10.85 -32.55
CA CYS A 50 6.34 9.55 -33.15
C CYS A 50 7.82 9.46 -33.57
N LEU A 51 8.33 10.47 -34.27
CA LEU A 51 9.73 10.54 -34.71
C LEU A 51 10.71 10.63 -33.53
N TYR A 52 10.34 11.31 -32.45
CA TYR A 52 11.14 11.34 -31.23
C TYR A 52 11.21 9.97 -30.56
N ARG A 53 10.08 9.25 -30.49
CA ARG A 53 10.01 7.89 -29.92
C ARG A 53 10.79 6.87 -30.74
N THR A 54 10.76 6.95 -32.08
CA THR A 54 11.55 6.05 -32.93
C THR A 54 13.04 6.30 -32.77
N ARG A 55 13.47 7.56 -32.70
CA ARG A 55 14.88 7.92 -32.52
C ARG A 55 15.43 7.54 -31.14
N ALA A 56 14.62 7.68 -30.10
CA ALA A 56 14.98 7.22 -28.75
C ALA A 56 15.19 5.70 -28.70
N LYS A 57 14.37 4.92 -29.42
CA LYS A 57 14.54 3.46 -29.54
C LYS A 57 15.79 3.07 -30.32
N GLU A 58 16.14 3.80 -31.38
CA GLU A 58 17.37 3.56 -32.15
C GLU A 58 18.64 3.83 -31.32
N GLU A 59 18.64 4.85 -30.47
CA GLU A 59 19.77 5.13 -29.56
C GLU A 59 19.89 4.09 -28.45
N GLU A 60 18.76 3.62 -27.91
CA GLU A 60 18.72 2.55 -26.89
C GLU A 60 19.27 1.23 -27.45
N GLN A 61 18.91 0.90 -28.70
CA GLN A 61 19.41 -0.29 -29.38
C GLN A 61 20.90 -0.21 -29.72
N LYS A 62 21.40 0.95 -30.18
CA LYS A 62 22.84 1.18 -30.39
C LYS A 62 23.66 1.07 -29.11
N THR A 63 23.09 1.49 -27.98
CA THR A 63 23.74 1.39 -26.66
C THR A 63 23.79 -0.06 -26.18
N ALA A 64 22.73 -0.84 -26.40
CA ALA A 64 22.69 -2.27 -26.09
C ALA A 64 23.68 -3.10 -26.94
N GLU A 65 23.82 -2.75 -28.22
CA GLU A 65 24.80 -3.35 -29.14
C GLU A 65 26.26 -3.01 -28.77
N ALA A 66 26.51 -1.80 -28.25
CA ALA A 66 27.83 -1.41 -27.76
C ALA A 66 28.24 -2.19 -26.49
N ILE A 67 27.30 -2.38 -25.56
CA ILE A 67 27.54 -3.13 -24.31
C ILE A 67 27.80 -4.62 -24.59
N THR A 68 27.11 -5.22 -25.56
CA THR A 68 27.32 -6.63 -25.93
C THR A 68 28.66 -6.86 -26.65
N LYS A 69 29.21 -5.85 -27.33
CA LYS A 69 30.54 -5.91 -27.96
C LYS A 69 31.70 -5.81 -26.96
N GLU A 70 31.55 -5.09 -25.85
CA GLU A 70 32.57 -5.04 -24.79
C GLU A 70 32.66 -6.34 -23.98
N ALA A 71 31.58 -7.14 -23.92
CA ALA A 71 31.53 -8.39 -23.16
C ALA A 71 32.18 -9.61 -23.87
N SER A 72 32.75 -9.44 -25.07
CA SER A 72 33.21 -10.55 -25.93
C SER A 72 34.74 -10.59 -26.19
N GLN A 73 35.57 -9.94 -25.38
CA GLN A 73 37.03 -10.10 -25.42
C GLN A 73 37.54 -10.96 -24.25
N PRO A 74 38.37 -12.00 -24.47
CA PRO A 74 38.93 -12.84 -23.41
C PRO A 74 40.37 -12.44 -23.04
N ASP A 75 40.69 -12.52 -21.74
CA ASP A 75 42.02 -12.67 -21.10
C ASP A 75 41.77 -12.78 -19.57
N HIS A 76 42.51 -13.44 -18.68
CA HIS A 76 43.39 -14.63 -18.64
C HIS A 76 43.72 -14.83 -17.12
N LEU A 77 43.58 -16.06 -16.58
CA LEU A 77 44.32 -16.68 -15.42
C LEU A 77 44.15 -16.02 -14.00
N GLU A 78 44.12 -16.70 -12.84
CA GLU A 78 44.43 -18.08 -12.43
C GLU A 78 43.83 -18.40 -11.02
N GLU A 79 43.50 -19.69 -10.83
CA GLU A 79 43.32 -20.56 -9.65
C GLU A 79 43.17 -20.05 -8.18
N SER A 80 42.12 -20.55 -7.51
CA SER A 80 42.29 -21.60 -6.47
C SER A 80 40.96 -22.26 -6.04
N SER A 81 40.99 -23.60 -6.05
CA SER A 81 40.01 -24.61 -5.62
C SER A 81 39.49 -24.41 -4.18
N ASN A 82 38.31 -24.87 -3.73
CA ASN A 82 37.81 -26.25 -3.80
C ASN A 82 36.39 -26.33 -3.16
N ARG A 83 35.47 -27.08 -3.81
CA ARG A 83 34.31 -27.87 -3.28
C ARG A 83 33.23 -27.14 -2.43
N SER A 84 31.92 -27.32 -2.63
CA SER A 84 31.15 -28.29 -3.42
C SER A 84 29.66 -27.89 -3.47
N ALA A 85 29.16 -27.79 -4.70
CA ALA A 85 27.86 -28.20 -5.26
C ALA A 85 26.55 -28.22 -4.42
N GLY A 86 25.55 -27.54 -4.99
CA GLY A 86 24.11 -27.90 -4.99
C GLY A 86 23.24 -26.94 -4.17
N ILE A 87 22.19 -26.28 -4.65
CA ILE A 87 21.36 -26.36 -5.88
C ILE A 87 20.83 -24.93 -6.10
N GLU A 88 21.06 -24.33 -7.26
CA GLU A 88 20.42 -23.07 -7.66
C GLU A 88 19.02 -23.37 -8.21
N SER A 89 17.98 -22.81 -7.59
CA SER A 89 16.66 -22.63 -8.20
C SER A 89 16.42 -21.14 -8.38
N GLU A 90 16.32 -20.74 -9.65
CA GLU A 90 15.94 -19.44 -10.23
C GLU A 90 15.44 -18.35 -9.25
N ILE A 91 16.31 -17.39 -8.99
CA ILE A 91 15.96 -16.09 -8.41
C ILE A 91 15.35 -15.23 -9.53
N VAL A 92 14.08 -14.89 -9.36
CA VAL A 92 13.37 -13.87 -10.15
C VAL A 92 14.13 -12.55 -10.02
N ARG A 93 14.64 -12.03 -11.14
CA ARG A 93 15.36 -10.74 -11.23
C ARG A 93 14.45 -9.60 -10.77
N SER A 94 14.94 -8.85 -9.79
CA SER A 94 14.26 -7.79 -9.05
C SER A 94 14.61 -6.40 -9.58
N ASP A 95 14.20 -6.10 -10.81
CA ASP A 95 14.33 -4.75 -11.36
C ASP A 95 12.92 -4.22 -11.61
N ASP A 96 12.24 -3.73 -10.55
CA ASP A 96 11.10 -2.78 -10.61
C ASP A 96 10.50 -2.54 -9.20
N VAL A 97 11.32 -2.12 -8.24
CA VAL A 97 10.81 -1.49 -7.00
C VAL A 97 11.36 -0.08 -6.95
N HIS A 98 10.51 0.89 -7.31
CA HIS A 98 10.79 2.29 -7.11
C HIS A 98 10.91 2.59 -5.61
N ASP A 99 12.12 2.98 -5.22
CA ASP A 99 12.50 3.47 -3.90
C ASP A 99 11.95 4.88 -3.70
N ASP A 100 10.75 4.97 -3.12
CA ASP A 100 10.20 6.21 -2.56
C ASP A 100 10.34 6.22 -1.03
N SER A 101 11.46 5.69 -0.50
CA SER A 101 11.85 5.98 0.87
C SER A 101 12.53 7.34 0.92
N ASN A 102 11.75 8.40 1.16
CA ASN A 102 12.25 9.51 1.98
C ASN A 102 12.49 8.96 3.39
N ALA A 103 13.52 8.14 3.52
CA ALA A 103 14.09 7.73 4.79
C ALA A 103 14.58 9.00 5.47
N CYS A 104 14.05 9.24 6.67
CA CYS A 104 14.41 10.36 7.51
C CYS A 104 15.93 10.44 7.64
N GLU A 105 16.52 11.54 7.17
CA GLU A 105 17.98 11.77 7.15
C GLU A 105 18.48 12.15 8.55
N TRP A 106 18.43 11.23 9.51
CA TRP A 106 19.08 11.39 10.82
C TRP A 106 20.54 11.01 10.69
N LYS A 107 21.44 12.00 10.77
CA LYS A 107 22.89 11.75 10.76
C LYS A 107 23.28 10.86 11.94
N GLY A 108 23.59 9.59 11.66
CA GLY A 108 24.23 8.67 12.61
C GLY A 108 23.44 7.40 12.92
N ILE A 109 22.10 7.43 12.88
CA ILE A 109 21.29 6.25 13.20
C ILE A 109 21.49 5.17 12.14
N LYS A 110 21.98 4.02 12.55
CA LYS A 110 22.14 2.85 11.67
C LYS A 110 20.79 2.15 11.54
N THR A 111 20.00 2.56 10.55
CA THR A 111 18.84 1.79 10.10
C THR A 111 19.33 0.47 9.53
N VAL A 112 18.75 -0.65 9.95
CA VAL A 112 18.93 -1.93 9.25
C VAL A 112 18.16 -1.83 7.92
N SER A 113 18.75 -1.16 6.93
CA SER A 113 18.11 -0.73 5.68
C SER A 113 18.16 -1.78 4.56
N HIS A 114 18.98 -2.82 4.71
CA HIS A 114 19.06 -3.87 3.71
C HIS A 114 18.16 -5.04 4.09
N LEU A 115 16.98 -5.10 3.46
CA LEU A 115 16.04 -6.23 3.50
C LEU A 115 16.72 -7.58 3.21
N ARG A 116 17.85 -7.57 2.48
CA ARG A 116 18.68 -8.76 2.20
C ARG A 116 19.28 -9.40 3.47
N ASP A 117 19.43 -8.62 4.55
CA ASP A 117 19.93 -9.11 5.84
C ASP A 117 18.79 -9.56 6.79
N LEU A 118 17.53 -9.32 6.42
CA LEU A 118 16.33 -9.58 7.23
C LEU A 118 15.61 -10.88 6.84
N THR A 119 16.35 -11.91 6.42
CA THR A 119 15.80 -13.24 6.14
C THR A 119 15.28 -13.96 7.38
N ARG A 120 15.65 -13.49 8.58
CA ARG A 120 15.22 -14.02 9.88
C ARG A 120 14.98 -12.90 10.87
N MET A 121 13.99 -13.13 11.75
CA MET A 121 13.73 -12.28 12.90
C MET A 121 14.97 -12.22 13.82
N PRO A 122 15.37 -11.03 14.30
CA PRO A 122 16.41 -10.89 15.32
C PRO A 122 16.06 -11.67 16.59
N ARG A 123 17.06 -12.28 17.24
CA ARG A 123 16.84 -13.03 18.49
C ARG A 123 16.61 -12.10 19.67
N ASP A 124 17.40 -11.03 19.77
CA ASP A 124 17.44 -10.15 20.93
C ASP A 124 17.21 -8.71 20.48
N PHE A 125 16.21 -8.07 21.07
CA PHE A 125 15.80 -6.70 20.76
C PHE A 125 14.92 -6.15 21.88
N VAL A 126 14.62 -4.86 21.80
CA VAL A 126 13.59 -4.19 22.60
C VAL A 126 12.54 -3.60 21.66
N ILE A 127 11.28 -3.55 22.07
CA ILE A 127 10.24 -2.78 21.39
C ILE A 127 9.96 -1.54 22.22
N LEU A 128 9.89 -0.38 21.58
CA LEU A 128 9.61 0.92 22.17
C LEU A 128 8.35 1.50 21.55
N ASP A 129 7.50 2.09 22.39
CA ASP A 129 6.33 2.88 21.99
C ASP A 129 6.09 4.01 23.00
N LEU A 130 5.61 5.16 22.53
CA LEU A 130 5.29 6.34 23.32
C LEU A 130 3.85 6.80 23.10
N GLU A 131 3.22 7.26 24.17
CA GLU A 131 2.04 8.12 24.08
C GLU A 131 2.44 9.57 24.33
N THR A 132 1.79 10.48 23.60
CA THR A 132 2.17 11.90 23.58
C THR A 132 0.94 12.81 23.63
N THR A 133 1.12 14.05 24.06
CA THR A 133 0.04 15.07 24.05
C THR A 133 -0.37 15.51 22.64
N GLY A 134 0.41 15.18 21.60
CA GLY A 134 0.15 15.53 20.20
C GLY A 134 1.25 15.02 19.27
N LEU A 135 1.32 15.51 18.04
CA LEU A 135 2.21 14.93 17.01
C LEU A 135 3.52 15.70 16.78
N ASN A 136 3.70 16.85 17.42
CA ASN A 136 4.84 17.73 17.17
C ASN A 136 5.84 17.69 18.36
N PRO A 137 7.03 17.10 18.22
CA PRO A 137 8.00 16.98 19.30
C PRO A 137 8.47 18.32 19.87
N ASP A 138 8.43 19.42 19.09
CA ASP A 138 8.85 20.75 19.57
C ASP A 138 7.86 21.34 20.60
N LYS A 139 6.58 20.96 20.52
CA LYS A 139 5.48 21.59 21.27
C LYS A 139 4.77 20.62 22.21
N ASP A 140 4.68 19.37 21.82
CA ASP A 140 4.01 18.30 22.55
C ASP A 140 4.98 17.61 23.52
N ARG A 141 4.44 16.78 24.40
CA ARG A 141 5.18 16.12 25.47
C ARG A 141 4.83 14.64 25.53
N ILE A 142 5.79 13.82 25.98
CA ILE A 142 5.58 12.40 26.26
C ILE A 142 4.73 12.28 27.53
N ILE A 143 3.73 11.41 27.51
CA ILE A 143 2.84 11.11 28.64
C ILE A 143 2.85 9.63 29.05
N GLU A 144 3.34 8.74 28.18
CA GLU A 144 3.64 7.35 28.53
C GLU A 144 4.84 6.87 27.72
N VAL A 145 5.63 5.98 28.32
CA VAL A 145 6.65 5.18 27.62
C VAL A 145 6.46 3.72 27.97
N ALA A 146 6.55 2.85 26.97
CA ALA A 146 6.65 1.41 27.18
C ALA A 146 7.86 0.82 26.46
N ILE A 147 8.50 -0.15 27.12
CA ILE A 147 9.61 -0.91 26.56
C ILE A 147 9.40 -2.39 26.85
N VAL A 148 9.35 -3.21 25.80
CA VAL A 148 9.27 -4.67 25.90
C VAL A 148 10.60 -5.29 25.49
N LYS A 149 11.30 -5.91 26.43
CA LYS A 149 12.58 -6.58 26.16
C LYS A 149 12.33 -8.02 25.75
N CYS A 150 12.91 -8.39 24.61
CA CYS A 150 12.83 -9.74 24.08
C CYS A 150 14.21 -10.39 24.01
N ARG A 151 14.26 -11.69 24.33
CA ARG A 151 15.43 -12.55 24.15
C ARG A 151 15.01 -13.86 23.52
N ASN A 152 15.77 -14.32 22.54
CA ASN A 152 15.40 -15.47 21.70
C ASN A 152 13.94 -15.41 21.19
N GLY A 153 13.45 -14.22 20.86
CA GLY A 153 12.08 -13.99 20.38
C GLY A 153 10.97 -14.06 21.44
N ALA A 154 11.30 -14.29 22.72
CA ALA A 154 10.35 -14.31 23.84
C ALA A 154 10.48 -13.05 24.71
N VAL A 155 9.37 -12.58 25.27
CA VAL A 155 9.35 -11.46 26.22
C VAL A 155 10.03 -11.90 27.52
N VAL A 156 11.03 -11.15 27.97
CA VAL A 156 11.75 -11.41 29.22
C VAL A 156 11.54 -10.34 30.28
N SER A 157 11.17 -9.12 29.88
CA SER A 157 10.79 -8.06 30.82
C SER A 157 10.00 -6.97 30.11
N THR A 158 9.12 -6.31 30.84
CA THR A 158 8.40 -5.11 30.39
C THR A 158 8.76 -3.92 31.29
N TYR A 159 8.63 -2.73 30.75
CA TYR A 159 8.74 -1.46 31.45
C TYR A 159 7.63 -0.56 30.92
N GLN A 160 6.92 0.12 31.82
CA GLN A 160 5.85 1.05 31.48
C GLN A 160 5.88 2.18 32.52
N GLN A 161 5.85 3.43 32.05
CA GLN A 161 5.90 4.60 32.92
C GLN A 161 5.03 5.69 32.33
N LEU A 162 4.03 6.13 33.11
CA LEU A 162 3.33 7.39 32.84
C LEU A 162 4.24 8.56 33.16
N ILE A 163 4.15 9.64 32.41
CA ILE A 163 5.04 10.79 32.54
C ILE A 163 4.19 12.03 32.72
N ASN A 164 4.55 12.87 33.69
CA ASN A 164 3.96 14.19 33.83
C ASN A 164 4.51 15.10 32.72
N PRO A 165 3.68 15.56 31.77
CA PRO A 165 4.14 16.39 30.66
C PRO A 165 4.42 17.85 31.07
N GLY A 166 3.98 18.28 32.26
CA GLY A 166 4.08 19.67 32.72
C GLY A 166 3.17 20.65 31.96
N ILE A 167 2.30 20.13 31.07
CA ILE A 167 1.31 20.89 30.30
C ILE A 167 -0.04 20.14 30.30
N PRO A 168 -1.18 20.83 30.12
CA PRO A 168 -2.47 20.15 29.99
C PRO A 168 -2.51 19.18 28.81
N ILE A 169 -3.05 17.98 29.00
CA ILE A 169 -3.24 17.01 27.92
C ILE A 169 -4.44 17.43 27.06
N PRO A 170 -4.27 17.62 25.73
CA PRO A 170 -5.40 17.91 24.85
C PRO A 170 -6.43 16.79 24.84
N ALA A 171 -7.72 17.14 24.86
CA ALA A 171 -8.82 16.17 24.89
C ALA A 171 -8.78 15.14 23.75
N ALA A 172 -8.29 15.54 22.56
CA ALA A 172 -8.13 14.62 21.44
C ALA A 172 -7.14 13.48 21.75
N SER A 173 -6.08 13.76 22.48
CA SER A 173 -5.06 12.77 22.88
C SER A 173 -5.62 11.84 23.95
N THR A 174 -6.31 12.38 24.96
CA THR A 174 -7.02 11.58 25.97
C THR A 174 -8.10 10.67 25.36
N ILE A 175 -8.83 11.13 24.32
CA ILE A 175 -9.80 10.28 23.61
C ILE A 175 -9.11 9.10 22.93
N MET A 176 -7.89 9.31 22.42
CA MET A 176 -7.13 8.27 21.71
C MET A 176 -6.55 7.25 22.69
N ASN A 177 -5.83 7.68 23.71
CA ASN A 177 -5.04 6.80 24.60
C ASN A 177 -5.59 6.61 26.02
N GLY A 178 -6.66 7.32 26.38
CA GLY A 178 -7.30 7.23 27.68
C GLY A 178 -6.52 7.85 28.83
N ILE A 179 -5.40 8.54 28.57
CA ILE A 179 -4.57 9.15 29.62
C ILE A 179 -5.09 10.55 29.94
N THR A 180 -5.39 10.79 31.22
CA THR A 180 -5.91 12.07 31.73
C THR A 180 -4.84 12.83 32.53
N ASP A 181 -5.03 14.15 32.67
CA ASP A 181 -4.17 14.99 33.52
C ASP A 181 -4.09 14.47 34.98
N ASP A 182 -5.19 13.92 35.51
CA ASP A 182 -5.24 13.34 36.85
C ASP A 182 -4.31 12.12 36.99
N MET A 183 -4.21 11.28 35.95
CA MET A 183 -3.37 10.08 35.98
C MET A 183 -1.87 10.43 35.99
N VAL A 184 -1.49 11.52 35.33
CA VAL A 184 -0.09 11.92 35.15
C VAL A 184 0.38 12.96 36.16
N ARG A 185 -0.52 13.58 36.94
CA ARG A 185 -0.20 14.69 37.84
C ARG A 185 0.96 14.38 38.80
N GLU A 186 0.94 13.21 39.43
CA GLU A 186 1.93 12.79 40.43
C GLU A 186 3.02 11.88 39.83
N GLN A 187 3.08 11.76 38.50
CA GLN A 187 4.08 10.96 37.81
C GLN A 187 5.38 11.75 37.61
N PRO A 188 6.54 11.08 37.46
CA PRO A 188 7.79 11.76 37.16
C PRO A 188 7.74 12.49 35.82
N GLN A 189 8.48 13.59 35.70
CA GLN A 189 8.73 14.24 34.43
C GLN A 189 9.78 13.48 33.62
N ILE A 190 9.81 13.72 32.31
CA ILE A 190 10.72 13.00 31.39
C ILE A 190 12.19 13.05 31.81
N HIS A 191 12.67 14.20 32.29
CA HIS A 191 14.07 14.40 32.66
C HIS A 191 14.51 13.55 33.87
N GLU A 192 13.57 13.11 34.70
CA GLU A 192 13.81 12.27 35.87
C GLU A 192 14.01 10.80 35.46
N VAL A 193 13.34 10.35 34.39
CA VAL A 193 13.34 8.95 33.92
C VAL A 193 14.16 8.72 32.65
N ILE A 194 14.62 9.77 31.96
CA ILE A 194 15.28 9.66 30.65
C ILE A 194 16.55 8.78 30.67
N ARG A 195 17.32 8.82 31.77
CA ARG A 195 18.52 7.96 31.91
C ARG A 195 18.14 6.49 32.03
N GLU A 196 17.06 6.19 32.73
CA GLU A 196 16.55 4.82 32.83
C GLU A 196 16.07 4.31 31.46
N ILE A 197 15.28 5.12 30.76
CA ILE A 197 14.82 4.82 29.39
C ILE A 197 16.04 4.54 28.49
N PHE A 198 17.06 5.40 28.52
CA PHE A 198 18.27 5.22 27.74
C PHE A 198 19.01 3.92 28.10
N ASN A 199 19.20 3.62 29.39
CA ASN A 199 19.87 2.40 29.83
C ASN A 199 19.14 1.12 29.38
N ARG A 200 17.82 1.18 29.20
CA ARG A 200 17.00 0.06 28.74
C ARG A 200 17.13 -0.20 27.24
N ILE A 201 17.40 0.83 26.43
CA ILE A 201 17.49 0.73 24.96
C ILE A 201 18.92 0.76 24.43
N ASN A 202 19.86 1.32 25.18
CA ASN A 202 21.25 1.48 24.77
C ASN A 202 21.94 0.11 24.61
N GLY A 203 22.64 -0.06 23.49
CA GLY A 203 23.28 -1.33 23.13
C GLY A 203 22.34 -2.42 22.61
N GLU A 204 21.02 -2.19 22.62
CA GLU A 204 20.02 -3.10 22.08
C GLU A 204 19.71 -2.80 20.59
N LEU A 205 19.07 -3.74 19.91
CA LEU A 205 18.32 -3.43 18.70
C LEU A 205 16.95 -2.86 19.12
N VAL A 206 16.68 -1.60 18.77
CA VAL A 206 15.43 -0.92 19.10
C VAL A 206 14.44 -1.10 17.96
N CYS A 207 13.35 -1.80 18.23
CA CYS A 207 12.24 -2.01 17.32
C CYS A 207 11.05 -1.12 17.74
N GLY A 208 10.15 -0.84 16.82
CA GLY A 208 8.91 -0.12 17.09
C GLY A 208 8.09 0.03 15.82
N TYR A 209 6.85 0.51 15.94
CA TYR A 209 5.97 0.71 14.79
C TYR A 209 5.92 2.19 14.44
N ASN A 210 6.46 2.58 13.27
CA ASN A 210 6.70 3.99 12.94
C ASN A 210 7.65 4.68 13.94
N LEU A 211 8.65 3.91 14.42
CA LEU A 211 9.61 4.24 15.49
C LEU A 211 10.31 5.60 15.30
N SER A 212 10.40 6.10 14.07
CA SER A 212 10.92 7.45 13.81
C SER A 212 10.17 8.53 14.59
N PHE A 213 8.88 8.33 14.88
CA PHE A 213 8.07 9.24 15.68
C PHE A 213 8.56 9.30 17.12
N ASP A 214 8.66 8.15 17.77
CA ASP A 214 9.07 8.01 19.17
C ASP A 214 10.47 8.57 19.41
N LEU A 215 11.41 8.23 18.52
CA LEU A 215 12.78 8.69 18.63
C LEU A 215 12.92 10.20 18.47
N ARG A 216 12.03 10.85 17.70
CA ARG A 216 12.00 12.32 17.61
C ARG A 216 11.63 12.96 18.95
N PHE A 217 10.65 12.40 19.66
CA PHE A 217 10.27 12.90 20.99
C PHE A 217 11.36 12.68 22.05
N LEU A 218 12.12 11.60 21.95
CA LEU A 218 13.21 11.30 22.88
C LEU A 218 14.52 12.04 22.56
N SER A 219 14.71 12.48 21.32
CA SER A 219 15.96 13.09 20.85
C SER A 219 16.41 14.27 21.69
N ASP A 220 15.50 15.22 21.96
CA ASP A 220 15.83 16.43 22.71
C ASP A 220 16.18 16.08 24.15
N ALA A 221 15.39 15.22 24.79
CA ALA A 221 15.64 14.76 26.15
C ALA A 221 16.99 14.01 26.27
N PHE A 222 17.34 13.17 25.29
CA PHE A 222 18.66 12.52 25.26
C PHE A 222 19.80 13.52 25.05
N THR A 223 19.63 14.46 24.11
CA THR A 223 20.65 15.47 23.80
C THR A 223 20.91 16.38 25.00
N SER A 224 19.87 16.86 25.67
CA SER A 224 19.98 17.69 26.88
C SER A 224 20.68 16.98 28.04
N HIS A 225 20.65 15.65 28.08
CA HIS A 225 21.32 14.84 29.10
C HIS A 225 22.67 14.24 28.65
N MET A 226 23.18 14.67 27.48
CA MET A 226 24.43 14.18 26.88
C MET A 226 24.43 12.66 26.61
N LEU A 227 23.27 12.12 26.23
CA LEU A 227 23.08 10.71 25.91
C LEU A 227 23.18 10.51 24.40
N ALA A 228 24.13 9.68 23.97
CA ALA A 228 24.47 9.49 22.55
C ALA A 228 23.46 8.59 21.82
N ILE A 229 22.42 9.20 21.24
CA ILE A 229 21.37 8.51 20.48
C ILE A 229 21.82 8.02 19.09
N ASP A 230 22.86 8.65 18.54
CA ASP A 230 23.40 8.40 17.19
C ASP A 230 23.95 6.98 17.01
N ARG A 231 24.15 6.23 18.09
CA ARG A 231 24.65 4.85 18.06
C ARG A 231 23.57 3.78 18.12
N LEU A 232 22.30 4.16 18.28
CA LEU A 232 21.21 3.20 18.33
C LEU A 232 21.07 2.45 17.00
N LYS A 233 20.88 1.14 17.11
CA LYS A 233 20.47 0.28 15.99
C LYS A 233 18.96 0.20 16.00
N VAL A 234 18.33 0.44 14.86
CA VAL A 234 16.87 0.52 14.78
C VAL A 234 16.29 -0.39 13.70
N LEU A 235 15.12 -0.95 14.00
CA LEU A 235 14.28 -1.68 13.05
C LEU A 235 12.83 -1.15 13.15
N ASP A 236 12.41 -0.40 12.15
CA ASP A 236 11.01 0.07 12.07
C ASP A 236 10.13 -1.02 11.45
N VAL A 237 9.22 -1.57 12.26
CA VAL A 237 8.30 -2.65 11.86
C VAL A 237 7.38 -2.21 10.73
N LEU A 238 7.07 -0.92 10.60
CA LEU A 238 6.30 -0.40 9.47
C LEU A 238 7.01 -0.66 8.13
N THR A 239 8.35 -0.73 8.13
CA THR A 239 9.12 -1.08 6.93
C THR A 239 8.89 -2.54 6.55
N LEU A 240 8.87 -3.46 7.52
CA LEU A 240 8.54 -4.87 7.29
C LEU A 240 7.12 -5.02 6.75
N VAL A 241 6.16 -4.32 7.36
CA VAL A 241 4.76 -4.30 6.91
C VAL A 241 4.67 -3.85 5.46
N LYS A 242 5.37 -2.77 5.07
CA LYS A 242 5.39 -2.29 3.68
C LYS A 242 5.91 -3.35 2.69
N CYS A 243 6.85 -4.21 3.11
CA CYS A 243 7.36 -5.29 2.27
C CYS A 243 6.35 -6.43 2.09
N VAL A 244 5.53 -6.69 3.10
CA VAL A 244 4.52 -7.76 3.03
C VAL A 244 3.14 -7.24 2.60
N THR A 245 2.91 -5.94 2.45
CA THR A 245 1.60 -5.36 2.08
C THR A 245 1.65 -4.59 0.77
N ASP A 246 0.64 -4.77 -0.07
CA ASP A 246 0.54 -4.06 -1.34
C ASP A 246 -0.37 -2.82 -1.18
N PRO A 247 0.13 -1.61 -1.50
CA PRO A 247 -0.63 -0.36 -1.34
C PRO A 247 -1.89 -0.31 -2.22
N ALA A 248 -2.01 -1.15 -3.25
CA ALA A 248 -3.24 -1.25 -4.04
C ALA A 248 -4.41 -1.91 -3.27
N TYR A 249 -4.15 -2.54 -2.12
CA TYR A 249 -5.13 -3.34 -1.38
C TYR A 249 -5.34 -2.89 0.08
N LEU A 250 -4.42 -2.09 0.62
CA LEU A 250 -4.50 -1.53 1.98
C LEU A 250 -4.42 -0.01 1.91
N LEU A 251 -5.50 0.67 2.31
CA LEU A 251 -5.61 2.13 2.24
C LEU A 251 -4.74 2.86 3.27
N ASP A 252 -4.45 2.19 4.38
CA ASP A 252 -3.50 2.64 5.37
C ASP A 252 -2.76 1.44 5.97
N ARG A 253 -1.70 1.75 6.71
CA ARG A 253 -0.88 0.78 7.44
C ARG A 253 -0.79 1.20 8.90
N LYS A 254 -1.91 1.61 9.50
CA LYS A 254 -1.96 1.82 10.95
C LYS A 254 -1.80 0.48 11.65
N LEU A 255 -1.22 0.50 12.86
CA LEU A 255 -1.04 -0.72 13.65
C LEU A 255 -2.37 -1.47 13.84
N THR A 256 -3.44 -0.75 14.17
CA THR A 256 -4.81 -1.31 14.28
C THR A 256 -5.27 -2.03 13.02
N THR A 257 -5.12 -1.41 11.85
CA THR A 257 -5.49 -1.99 10.55
C THR A 257 -4.70 -3.28 10.29
N ILE A 258 -3.40 -3.28 10.58
CA ILE A 258 -2.54 -4.44 10.34
C ILE A 258 -2.82 -5.57 11.33
N LYS A 259 -3.11 -5.26 12.60
CA LYS A 259 -3.55 -6.24 13.61
C LYS A 259 -4.83 -6.95 13.15
N GLU A 260 -5.82 -6.18 12.72
CA GLU A 260 -7.08 -6.72 12.19
C GLU A 260 -6.84 -7.62 10.96
N CYS A 261 -5.94 -7.20 10.05
CA CYS A 261 -5.59 -8.01 8.89
C CYS A 261 -4.91 -9.33 9.28
N LEU A 262 -4.13 -9.34 10.35
CA LEU A 262 -3.39 -10.51 10.82
C LEU A 262 -4.16 -11.36 11.84
N ASP A 263 -5.41 -10.98 12.17
CA ASP A 263 -6.22 -11.62 13.21
C ASP A 263 -5.51 -11.62 14.58
N ILE A 264 -4.81 -10.53 14.89
CA ILE A 264 -4.10 -10.34 16.16
C ILE A 264 -5.04 -9.63 17.14
N ASP A 265 -5.59 -10.41 18.08
CA ASP A 265 -6.46 -9.91 19.15
C ASP A 265 -5.63 -9.43 20.34
N THR A 266 -5.22 -8.17 20.30
CA THR A 266 -4.57 -7.47 21.43
C THR A 266 -5.23 -6.12 21.66
N GLN A 267 -5.22 -5.64 22.90
CA GLN A 267 -5.66 -4.29 23.24
C GLN A 267 -4.82 -3.24 22.46
N SER A 268 -5.35 -2.03 22.27
CA SER A 268 -4.69 -0.94 21.53
C SER A 268 -4.76 0.35 22.33
N HIS A 269 -3.89 1.30 22.01
CA HIS A 269 -3.88 2.68 22.51
C HIS A 269 -3.33 2.89 23.92
N ARG A 270 -2.62 1.89 24.44
CA ARG A 270 -1.72 2.04 25.58
C ARG A 270 -0.36 1.61 25.11
N ALA A 271 0.68 2.33 25.53
CA ALA A 271 2.01 2.13 24.97
C ALA A 271 2.50 0.67 25.12
N LEU A 272 2.18 0.02 26.25
CA LEU A 272 2.57 -1.38 26.48
C LEU A 272 1.81 -2.36 25.57
N ASP A 273 0.51 -2.15 25.39
CA ASP A 273 -0.32 -3.00 24.54
C ASP A 273 0.09 -2.86 23.08
N ASP A 274 0.42 -1.63 22.63
CA ASP A 274 0.91 -1.38 21.29
C ASP A 274 2.33 -1.93 21.07
N CYS A 275 3.20 -1.95 22.09
CA CYS A 275 4.46 -2.70 22.03
C CYS A 275 4.24 -4.20 21.81
N LEU A 276 3.30 -4.81 22.56
CA LEU A 276 2.99 -6.23 22.43
C LEU A 276 2.35 -6.55 21.08
N ALA A 277 1.45 -5.70 20.60
CA ALA A 277 0.88 -5.83 19.27
C ALA A 277 1.95 -5.71 18.17
N THR A 278 2.87 -4.77 18.33
CA THR A 278 4.01 -4.58 17.43
C THR A 278 4.92 -5.82 17.39
N LEU A 279 5.12 -6.51 18.52
CA LEU A 279 5.85 -7.78 18.58
C LEU A 279 5.19 -8.84 17.71
N GLU A 280 3.88 -9.04 17.85
CA GLU A 280 3.14 -10.05 17.10
C GLU A 280 3.11 -9.71 15.61
N VAL A 281 2.85 -8.45 15.25
CA VAL A 281 2.92 -7.99 13.84
C VAL A 281 4.31 -8.23 13.25
N MET A 282 5.37 -7.95 14.00
CA MET A 282 6.74 -8.18 13.55
C MET A 282 7.01 -9.66 13.30
N LYS A 283 6.60 -10.56 14.21
CA LYS A 283 6.74 -12.02 14.05
C LYS A 283 6.05 -12.50 12.77
N GLU A 284 4.79 -12.11 12.57
CA GLU A 284 4.01 -12.49 11.40
C GLU A 284 4.63 -11.95 10.10
N CYS A 285 5.12 -10.70 10.09
CA CYS A 285 5.80 -10.15 8.93
C CYS A 285 7.05 -10.96 8.57
N PHE A 286 7.88 -11.33 9.55
CA PHE A 286 9.06 -12.18 9.29
C PHE A 286 8.69 -13.56 8.80
N GLU A 287 7.62 -14.17 9.31
CA GLU A 287 7.16 -15.47 8.86
C GLU A 287 6.65 -15.43 7.42
N LEU A 288 5.89 -14.39 7.06
CA LEU A 288 5.46 -14.16 5.69
C LEU A 288 6.64 -13.98 4.73
N LEU A 289 7.62 -13.15 5.09
CA LEU A 289 8.83 -12.94 4.30
C LEU A 289 9.62 -14.24 4.13
N ARG A 290 9.77 -15.04 5.19
CA ARG A 290 10.45 -16.34 5.16
C ARG A 290 9.76 -17.32 4.22
N GLN A 291 8.44 -17.29 4.14
CA GLN A 291 7.64 -18.13 3.25
C GLN A 291 7.54 -17.58 1.82
N GLY A 292 8.13 -16.41 1.52
CA GLY A 292 7.94 -15.72 0.24
C GLY A 292 6.49 -15.28 0.00
N LYS A 293 5.71 -15.11 1.08
CA LYS A 293 4.30 -14.68 1.05
C LYS A 293 4.20 -13.19 1.37
N SER A 294 3.05 -12.64 1.02
CA SER A 294 2.64 -11.28 1.38
C SER A 294 1.23 -11.33 1.94
N LEU A 295 0.84 -10.30 2.70
CA LEU A 295 -0.53 -9.94 3.10
C LEU A 295 -1.43 -9.58 1.91
N ARG A 296 -1.27 -10.26 0.77
CA ARG A 296 -2.16 -10.11 -0.40
C ARG A 296 -3.58 -10.64 -0.16
N ASN A 297 -3.82 -11.34 0.96
CA ASN A 297 -5.04 -12.13 1.13
C ASN A 297 -5.74 -12.05 2.50
N ALA A 298 -5.25 -11.29 3.49
CA ALA A 298 -5.78 -11.43 4.85
C ALA A 298 -7.00 -10.53 5.17
N ALA A 299 -7.17 -9.38 4.50
CA ALA A 299 -8.37 -8.53 4.67
C ALA A 299 -9.51 -8.85 3.68
N VAL A 300 -9.25 -9.65 2.63
CA VAL A 300 -10.23 -9.89 1.56
C VAL A 300 -11.12 -11.07 1.92
N LYS A 301 -12.26 -10.77 2.54
CA LYS A 301 -13.31 -11.76 2.77
C LYS A 301 -13.78 -12.30 1.42
N THR A 302 -13.79 -13.63 1.28
CA THR A 302 -14.17 -14.30 0.03
C THR A 302 -15.32 -15.27 0.30
N ILE A 303 -16.38 -15.17 -0.52
CA ILE A 303 -17.50 -16.11 -0.49
C ILE A 303 -17.69 -16.67 -1.90
N VAL A 304 -17.76 -17.99 -2.00
CA VAL A 304 -17.95 -18.71 -3.25
C VAL A 304 -19.30 -19.42 -3.22
N PHE A 305 -20.13 -19.18 -4.22
CA PHE A 305 -21.39 -19.91 -4.42
C PHE A 305 -21.27 -20.82 -5.63
N ILE A 306 -21.82 -22.01 -5.52
CA ILE A 306 -22.01 -22.90 -6.66
C ILE A 306 -23.46 -22.75 -7.14
N VAL A 307 -23.64 -22.40 -8.41
CA VAL A 307 -24.94 -22.06 -9.00
C VAL A 307 -25.22 -22.96 -10.19
N GLN A 308 -26.37 -23.65 -10.17
CA GLN A 308 -26.87 -24.37 -11.32
C GLN A 308 -27.48 -23.39 -12.32
N GLY A 309 -26.91 -23.32 -13.52
CA GLY A 309 -27.45 -22.53 -14.62
C GLY A 309 -27.80 -23.40 -15.83
N SER A 310 -27.78 -22.81 -17.02
CA SER A 310 -28.10 -23.50 -18.28
C SER A 310 -27.01 -24.45 -18.80
N GLY A 311 -25.84 -24.47 -18.15
CA GLY A 311 -24.73 -25.36 -18.51
C GLY A 311 -24.85 -26.75 -17.89
N ARG A 312 -24.19 -27.73 -18.50
CA ARG A 312 -24.10 -29.10 -17.97
C ARG A 312 -23.38 -29.19 -16.62
N LYS A 313 -22.40 -28.30 -16.39
CA LYS A 313 -21.68 -28.19 -15.12
C LYS A 313 -22.16 -26.94 -14.38
N PRO A 314 -22.28 -26.98 -13.03
CA PRO A 314 -22.55 -25.80 -12.23
C PRO A 314 -21.49 -24.71 -12.45
N TYR A 315 -21.90 -23.46 -12.25
CA TYR A 315 -21.02 -22.30 -12.31
C TYR A 315 -20.57 -21.91 -10.91
N GLU A 316 -19.37 -21.38 -10.82
CA GLU A 316 -18.84 -20.77 -9.61
C GLU A 316 -19.08 -19.27 -9.69
N VAL A 317 -19.59 -18.69 -8.60
CA VAL A 317 -19.76 -17.24 -8.43
C VAL A 317 -18.98 -16.82 -7.19
N THR A 318 -17.93 -16.03 -7.39
CA THR A 318 -17.01 -15.62 -6.34
C THR A 318 -17.22 -14.15 -6.02
N PHE A 319 -17.45 -13.83 -4.75
CA PHE A 319 -17.47 -12.49 -4.21
C PHE A 319 -16.24 -12.27 -3.34
N LYS A 320 -15.59 -11.12 -3.52
CA LYS A 320 -14.44 -10.69 -2.71
C LYS A 320 -14.70 -9.30 -2.18
N PHE A 321 -14.46 -9.09 -0.89
CA PHE A 321 -14.69 -7.80 -0.22
C PHE A 321 -13.55 -7.49 0.75
N ASP A 322 -12.97 -6.31 0.62
CA ASP A 322 -11.85 -5.82 1.44
C ASP A 322 -12.25 -4.78 2.49
N GLY A 323 -13.56 -4.58 2.70
CA GLY A 323 -14.10 -3.53 3.58
C GLY A 323 -14.62 -2.30 2.84
N LYS A 324 -14.20 -2.05 1.60
CA LYS A 324 -14.70 -0.92 0.77
C LYS A 324 -15.01 -1.28 -0.66
N LYS A 325 -14.29 -2.24 -1.24
CA LYS A 325 -14.42 -2.66 -2.63
C LYS A 325 -15.02 -4.05 -2.69
N LEU A 326 -16.09 -4.19 -3.47
CA LEU A 326 -16.73 -5.47 -3.77
C LEU A 326 -16.41 -5.89 -5.21
N ILE A 327 -15.85 -7.09 -5.38
CA ILE A 327 -15.59 -7.70 -6.68
C ILE A 327 -16.47 -8.94 -6.83
N ALA A 328 -17.08 -9.12 -8.00
CA ALA A 328 -17.96 -10.25 -8.29
C ALA A 328 -17.58 -10.94 -9.63
N ARG A 329 -17.09 -12.17 -9.53
CA ARG A 329 -16.70 -13.02 -10.69
C ARG A 329 -17.64 -14.19 -10.85
N CYS A 330 -17.79 -14.66 -12.09
CA CYS A 330 -18.56 -15.86 -12.37
C CYS A 330 -17.92 -16.64 -13.53
N THR A 331 -17.98 -17.97 -13.48
CA THR A 331 -17.41 -18.83 -14.52
C THR A 331 -18.35 -19.07 -15.71
N CYS A 332 -19.53 -18.46 -15.75
CA CYS A 332 -20.47 -18.61 -16.86
C CYS A 332 -20.05 -17.85 -18.13
N ILE A 333 -20.61 -18.25 -19.28
CA ILE A 333 -20.26 -17.69 -20.60
C ILE A 333 -20.47 -16.17 -20.65
N ALA A 334 -21.60 -15.68 -20.13
CA ALA A 334 -21.87 -14.24 -20.10
C ALA A 334 -20.77 -13.47 -19.35
N ALA A 335 -20.34 -13.97 -18.19
CA ALA A 335 -19.29 -13.33 -17.41
C ALA A 335 -17.92 -13.42 -18.10
N ARG A 336 -17.58 -14.55 -18.74
CA ARG A 336 -16.35 -14.68 -19.56
C ARG A 336 -16.30 -13.68 -20.71
N ASN A 337 -17.46 -13.35 -21.28
CA ASN A 337 -17.60 -12.34 -22.33
C ASN A 337 -17.75 -10.91 -21.76
N ARG A 338 -17.43 -10.68 -20.48
CA ARG A 338 -17.58 -9.38 -19.79
C ARG A 338 -18.99 -8.79 -19.90
N LEU A 339 -20.01 -9.64 -19.77
CA LEU A 339 -21.41 -9.24 -19.70
C LEU A 339 -21.99 -9.51 -18.31
N ALA A 340 -22.94 -8.67 -17.90
CA ALA A 340 -23.71 -8.89 -16.68
C ALA A 340 -24.49 -10.21 -16.80
N CYS A 341 -24.23 -11.15 -15.88
CA CYS A 341 -24.87 -12.45 -15.88
C CYS A 341 -25.96 -12.52 -14.80
N LYS A 342 -26.98 -13.37 -15.04
CA LYS A 342 -28.08 -13.56 -14.08
C LYS A 342 -27.60 -14.05 -12.72
N HIS A 343 -26.55 -14.89 -12.66
CA HIS A 343 -26.05 -15.45 -11.41
C HIS A 343 -25.51 -14.36 -10.46
N ARG A 344 -24.62 -13.47 -10.95
CA ARG A 344 -24.09 -12.34 -10.15
C ARG A 344 -25.21 -11.41 -9.70
N LEU A 345 -26.11 -11.05 -10.63
CA LEU A 345 -27.23 -10.14 -10.36
C LEU A 345 -28.22 -10.69 -9.33
N SER A 346 -28.56 -11.98 -9.41
CA SER A 346 -29.45 -12.62 -8.44
C SER A 346 -28.89 -12.53 -7.03
N ILE A 347 -27.62 -12.89 -6.83
CA ILE A 347 -26.98 -12.88 -5.51
C ILE A 347 -26.84 -11.44 -4.97
N LEU A 348 -26.41 -10.49 -5.81
CA LEU A 348 -26.34 -9.07 -5.43
C LEU A 348 -27.70 -8.49 -5.00
N ARG A 349 -28.80 -9.00 -5.58
CA ARG A 349 -30.18 -8.63 -5.22
C ARG A 349 -30.73 -9.44 -4.04
N GLY A 350 -29.89 -10.21 -3.35
CA GLY A 350 -30.29 -11.02 -2.20
C GLY A 350 -31.07 -12.29 -2.55
N LYS A 351 -31.10 -12.71 -3.83
CA LYS A 351 -31.82 -13.91 -4.26
C LYS A 351 -30.93 -15.15 -4.20
N THR A 352 -31.50 -16.24 -3.72
CA THR A 352 -30.84 -17.55 -3.59
C THR A 352 -31.15 -18.51 -4.74
N ASP A 353 -31.91 -18.06 -5.74
CA ASP A 353 -32.36 -18.87 -6.87
C ASP A 353 -31.19 -19.53 -7.61
N GLY A 354 -31.21 -20.86 -7.68
CA GLY A 354 -30.23 -21.67 -8.41
C GLY A 354 -28.92 -21.92 -7.68
N ILE A 355 -28.72 -21.39 -6.47
CA ILE A 355 -27.55 -21.73 -5.63
C ILE A 355 -27.73 -23.16 -5.10
N ILE A 356 -26.77 -24.03 -5.40
CA ILE A 356 -26.76 -25.43 -4.96
C ILE A 356 -25.73 -25.71 -3.84
N SER A 357 -24.86 -24.75 -3.52
CA SER A 357 -23.94 -24.85 -2.39
C SER A 357 -24.64 -24.62 -1.04
N GLU A 358 -24.14 -25.25 0.02
CA GLU A 358 -24.72 -25.23 1.38
C GLU A 358 -24.70 -23.84 2.02
N ASN A 359 -23.78 -22.98 1.58
CA ASN A 359 -23.61 -21.62 2.07
C ASN A 359 -24.59 -20.60 1.51
N LYS A 360 -25.73 -21.02 0.93
CA LYS A 360 -26.79 -20.13 0.40
C LYS A 360 -27.24 -19.04 1.38
N HIS A 361 -27.15 -19.29 2.68
CA HIS A 361 -27.49 -18.32 3.73
C HIS A 361 -26.58 -17.08 3.72
N GLN A 362 -25.34 -17.20 3.22
CA GLN A 362 -24.38 -16.11 3.12
C GLN A 362 -24.71 -15.08 2.02
N VAL A 363 -25.76 -15.30 1.23
CA VAL A 363 -26.25 -14.30 0.27
C VAL A 363 -26.67 -13.01 0.98
N SER A 364 -27.20 -13.09 2.21
CA SER A 364 -27.51 -11.92 3.03
C SER A 364 -26.25 -11.14 3.40
N THR A 365 -25.13 -11.81 3.67
CA THR A 365 -23.84 -11.16 3.91
C THR A 365 -23.43 -10.31 2.71
N ILE A 366 -23.56 -10.84 1.49
CA ILE A 366 -23.26 -10.08 0.26
C ILE A 366 -24.21 -8.89 0.11
N ALA A 367 -25.51 -9.14 0.10
CA ALA A 367 -26.51 -8.13 -0.26
C ALA A 367 -26.72 -7.06 0.82
N SER A 368 -26.67 -7.45 2.10
CA SER A 368 -27.01 -6.56 3.23
C SER A 368 -25.79 -5.98 3.94
N SER A 369 -24.61 -6.62 3.83
CA SER A 369 -23.40 -6.15 4.52
C SER A 369 -22.31 -5.67 3.56
N TRP A 370 -21.96 -6.43 2.51
CA TRP A 370 -20.82 -6.07 1.64
C TRP A 370 -21.18 -5.10 0.51
N LEU A 371 -22.40 -5.17 0.01
CA LEU A 371 -22.85 -4.34 -1.11
C LEU A 371 -23.02 -2.86 -0.77
N PRO A 372 -23.62 -2.46 0.37
CA PRO A 372 -23.88 -1.04 0.67
C PRO A 372 -22.63 -0.16 0.63
N GLY A 373 -22.73 1.02 0.02
CA GLY A 373 -21.65 2.00 -0.07
C GLY A 373 -20.60 1.72 -1.16
N THR A 374 -20.75 0.65 -1.94
CA THR A 374 -19.80 0.26 -2.98
C THR A 374 -20.15 0.84 -4.36
N GLN A 375 -19.16 0.92 -5.26
CA GLN A 375 -19.40 1.27 -6.67
C GLN A 375 -20.34 0.26 -7.37
N VAL A 376 -20.33 -1.01 -6.92
CA VAL A 376 -21.22 -2.05 -7.43
C VAL A 376 -22.68 -1.74 -7.09
N GLU A 377 -22.96 -1.25 -5.87
CA GLU A 377 -24.30 -0.84 -5.48
C GLU A 377 -24.81 0.32 -6.34
N ALA A 378 -23.99 1.36 -6.55
CA ALA A 378 -24.36 2.50 -7.37
C ALA A 378 -24.68 2.08 -8.82
N ALA A 379 -23.84 1.23 -9.41
CA ALA A 379 -24.07 0.72 -10.76
C ALA A 379 -25.29 -0.21 -10.83
N LEU A 380 -25.55 -1.01 -9.80
CA LEU A 380 -26.71 -1.90 -9.72
C LEU A 380 -28.02 -1.09 -9.65
N LYS A 381 -28.06 -0.02 -8.83
CA LYS A 381 -29.20 0.90 -8.77
C LYS A 381 -29.49 1.55 -10.12
N ASN A 382 -28.45 1.92 -10.87
CA ASN A 382 -28.62 2.45 -12.23
C ASN A 382 -29.23 1.42 -13.20
N VAL A 383 -28.76 0.18 -13.16
CA VAL A 383 -29.36 -0.92 -13.95
C VAL A 383 -30.84 -1.10 -13.60
N GLU A 384 -31.19 -1.07 -12.32
CA GLU A 384 -32.58 -1.23 -11.86
C GLU A 384 -33.48 -0.05 -12.30
N ALA A 385 -32.96 1.18 -12.29
CA ALA A 385 -33.66 2.35 -12.82
C ALA A 385 -33.95 2.20 -14.32
N CYS A 386 -32.95 1.79 -15.11
CA CYS A 386 -33.12 1.52 -16.54
C CYS A 386 -34.11 0.38 -16.80
N GLU A 387 -34.05 -0.72 -16.04
CA GLU A 387 -34.99 -1.85 -16.16
C GLU A 387 -36.43 -1.41 -15.82
N LYS A 388 -36.61 -0.57 -14.80
CA LYS A 388 -37.93 -0.01 -14.42
C LYS A 388 -38.48 0.90 -15.52
N LYS A 389 -37.65 1.82 -16.04
CA LYS A 389 -38.01 2.71 -17.17
C LYS A 389 -38.46 1.91 -18.38
N LEU A 390 -37.73 0.86 -18.75
CA LEU A 390 -38.08 0.01 -19.90
C LEU A 390 -39.40 -0.75 -19.70
N LYS A 391 -39.70 -1.21 -18.48
CA LYS A 391 -40.98 -1.89 -18.16
C LYS A 391 -42.19 -0.96 -18.22
N THR A 392 -42.02 0.33 -17.93
CA THR A 392 -43.12 1.31 -17.96
C THR A 392 -43.49 1.78 -19.36
N LEU A 393 -42.63 1.54 -20.35
CA LEU A 393 -42.87 1.96 -21.74
C LEU A 393 -43.83 0.99 -22.44
N ARG A 394 -44.88 1.54 -23.07
CA ARG A 394 -45.86 0.75 -23.85
C ARG A 394 -45.26 0.11 -25.11
N ARG A 395 -44.20 0.70 -25.67
CA ARG A 395 -43.44 0.17 -26.81
C ARG A 395 -41.95 0.26 -26.51
N PRO A 396 -41.16 -0.75 -26.92
CA PRO A 396 -39.72 -0.76 -26.68
C PRO A 396 -39.04 0.40 -27.42
N ASP A 397 -38.60 1.40 -26.67
CA ASP A 397 -37.79 2.51 -27.15
C ASP A 397 -36.32 2.06 -27.35
N LYS A 398 -35.74 2.43 -28.50
CA LYS A 398 -34.36 2.11 -28.86
C LYS A 398 -33.40 2.78 -27.87
N GLN A 399 -33.66 4.03 -27.50
CA GLN A 399 -32.83 4.79 -26.57
C GLN A 399 -32.82 4.15 -25.18
N ALA A 400 -33.99 3.81 -24.63
CA ALA A 400 -34.08 3.10 -23.35
C ALA A 400 -33.35 1.74 -23.34
N LYS A 401 -33.32 1.00 -24.46
CA LYS A 401 -32.55 -0.24 -24.59
C LYS A 401 -31.04 0.00 -24.60
N GLU A 402 -30.59 1.05 -25.27
CA GLU A 402 -29.17 1.46 -25.31
C GLU A 402 -28.68 1.93 -23.93
N GLU A 403 -29.50 2.71 -23.22
CA GLU A 403 -29.24 3.12 -21.82
C GLU A 403 -29.07 1.90 -20.91
N LEU A 404 -29.98 0.91 -20.98
CA LEU A 404 -29.88 -0.32 -20.19
C LEU A 404 -28.61 -1.12 -20.54
N ALA A 405 -28.26 -1.19 -21.82
CA ALA A 405 -27.03 -1.87 -22.26
C ALA A 405 -25.78 -1.15 -21.74
N CYS A 406 -25.79 0.18 -21.68
CA CYS A 406 -24.72 0.98 -21.10
C CYS A 406 -24.61 0.74 -19.58
N ALA A 407 -25.72 0.80 -18.86
CA ALA A 407 -25.77 0.54 -17.41
C ALA A 407 -25.25 -0.86 -17.06
N LYS A 408 -25.59 -1.89 -17.86
CA LYS A 408 -25.08 -3.26 -17.66
C LYS A 408 -23.57 -3.40 -17.89
N ARG A 409 -23.00 -2.62 -18.83
CA ARG A 409 -21.54 -2.58 -19.05
C ARG A 409 -20.85 -1.90 -17.88
N ALA A 410 -21.34 -0.74 -17.45
CA ALA A 410 -20.87 -0.04 -16.26
C ALA A 410 -20.87 -0.95 -15.01
N LEU A 411 -21.96 -1.68 -14.78
CA LEU A 411 -22.03 -2.64 -13.68
C LEU A 411 -20.98 -3.76 -13.82
N THR A 412 -20.71 -4.23 -15.05
CA THR A 412 -19.69 -5.26 -15.26
C THR A 412 -18.29 -4.75 -14.93
N LEU A 413 -17.97 -3.52 -15.33
CA LEU A 413 -16.69 -2.86 -14.99
C LEU A 413 -16.56 -2.66 -13.47
N ALA A 414 -17.63 -2.22 -12.81
CA ALA A 414 -17.65 -2.08 -11.35
C ALA A 414 -17.41 -3.43 -10.65
N MET A 415 -18.08 -4.51 -11.09
CA MET A 415 -17.87 -5.87 -10.55
C MET A 415 -16.47 -6.43 -10.81
N GLU A 416 -15.75 -5.93 -11.83
CA GLU A 416 -14.36 -6.29 -12.14
C GLU A 416 -13.34 -5.43 -11.38
N GLY A 417 -13.80 -4.41 -10.65
CA GLY A 417 -12.97 -3.54 -9.83
C GLY A 417 -12.28 -2.42 -10.60
N VAL A 418 -12.79 -2.06 -11.79
CA VAL A 418 -12.33 -0.92 -12.58
C VAL A 418 -12.98 0.36 -12.04
N GLU A 419 -12.17 1.36 -11.67
CA GLU A 419 -12.69 2.64 -11.21
C GLU A 419 -13.44 3.37 -12.32
N MET A 420 -14.70 3.72 -12.05
CA MET A 420 -15.49 4.52 -12.97
C MET A 420 -15.39 5.99 -12.58
N PHE A 421 -14.76 6.81 -13.43
CA PHE A 421 -14.85 8.27 -13.30
C PHE A 421 -16.29 8.73 -13.58
N PRO A 422 -16.81 9.74 -12.86
CA PRO A 422 -18.10 10.30 -13.16
C PRO A 422 -18.07 10.89 -14.57
N MET A 423 -18.72 10.21 -15.51
CA MET A 423 -19.11 10.80 -16.79
C MET A 423 -20.10 11.91 -16.44
N SER A 424 -19.64 13.15 -16.47
CA SER A 424 -20.48 14.33 -16.34
C SER A 424 -21.63 14.23 -17.33
N VAL A 425 -22.85 14.32 -16.79
CA VAL A 425 -24.07 14.41 -17.57
C VAL A 425 -24.06 15.79 -18.23
N GLY A 426 -23.54 15.86 -19.46
CA GLY A 426 -23.57 17.05 -20.29
C GLY A 426 -24.32 16.75 -21.59
N PHE A 427 -25.64 16.81 -21.53
CA PHE A 427 -26.47 17.05 -22.71
C PHE A 427 -27.21 18.36 -22.47
N ASN A 428 -26.70 19.42 -23.08
CA ASN A 428 -27.49 20.55 -23.56
C ASN A 428 -27.44 20.51 -25.09
#